data_AF-A0A8T3NAQ9-F1
#
_entry.id   AF-A0A8T3NAQ9-F1
#
_cell.length_a   1.000
_cell.length_b   1.000
_cell.length_c   1.000
_cell.angle_alpha   90.00
_cell.angle_beta   90.00
_cell.angle_gamma   90.00
#
_symmetry.space_group_name_H-M   'P 1'
#
loop_
_entity.id
_entity.type
_entity.pdbx_description
1 polymer ?
#
loop_
_entity_poly.entity_id
_entity_poly.type
_entity_poly.pdbx_seq_one_letter_code
_entity_poly.pdbx_strand_id
1 'polypeptide(L)'
;FWTNRIFTFDQKEDSFIYQLLSTSVPGALDTSFFATDNINNPRTMNAIYNVGARLGVAQPEQLAGGILDVPGTKPEMPVPHILKDGADSIGILGALSRVYLNIGEFHEEWIKHFNLLAGGKKQTPIKISVMQKNSPYWRATEARVENLAKFFVRAATPHHLADAPGGERHLSSEQPKLEQGKQLFAANCAACHSSKLPEPSTGVGLYSKEYDEWIETMEFKRAMTGIVMQEDFLEDNYLSTDRRYPVSEIGTNACSTLASNGLRGHIWDNFTSETYKNLPSVGEITVHHPLTGEPYQYKMPAGGRGYHRAPSLISMWATAPYFHNNGLGEFTGDPSVAGRMRAFEDAVQKLLWPDKRLSFDSVYRTTQESWLTVDETYLPRLLVGLLHRKGVIGPDETELRLGPIPKGTPVNLLANINNELSFEPARLADLVDVLLKVKKALKRIRIERLDSQKSTELLKTLVPDLLEVNKCPDFIVDRGHAYGASLNNADRYALIEFLKTF
;
A
#
# COMPACT_ATOMS: atom_id res chain seq x y z
N PHE A 1 10.11 3.90 -11.31
CA PHE A 1 9.98 2.44 -11.49
C PHE A 1 8.78 2.18 -12.37
N TRP A 2 8.88 1.36 -13.43
CA TRP A 2 7.76 1.00 -14.30
C TRP A 2 7.60 -0.52 -14.26
N THR A 3 6.64 -1.01 -13.48
CA THR A 3 6.53 -2.44 -13.14
C THR A 3 6.38 -3.34 -14.37
N ASN A 4 5.51 -2.96 -15.30
CA ASN A 4 5.31 -3.70 -16.55
C ASN A 4 6.58 -3.78 -17.41
N ARG A 5 7.44 -2.75 -17.43
CA ARG A 5 8.70 -2.75 -18.19
C ARG A 5 9.81 -3.60 -17.55
N ILE A 6 9.65 -3.97 -16.29
CA ILE A 6 10.67 -4.69 -15.52
C ILE A 6 10.32 -6.18 -15.41
N PHE A 7 9.04 -6.49 -15.16
CA PHE A 7 8.58 -7.87 -14.92
C PHE A 7 7.88 -8.52 -16.12
N THR A 8 7.75 -7.81 -17.24
CA THR A 8 7.32 -8.43 -18.50
C THR A 8 8.34 -8.20 -19.59
N PHE A 9 8.57 -9.23 -20.40
CA PHE A 9 9.36 -9.16 -21.63
C PHE A 9 8.44 -9.48 -22.79
N ASP A 10 8.34 -8.56 -23.76
CA ASP A 10 7.57 -8.70 -25.00
C ASP A 10 6.10 -9.13 -24.83
N GLN A 11 5.50 -8.85 -23.67
CA GLN A 11 4.09 -9.12 -23.43
C GLN A 11 3.24 -8.06 -24.14
N LYS A 12 2.35 -8.54 -25.01
CA LYS A 12 1.38 -7.72 -25.73
C LYS A 12 0.25 -7.26 -24.81
N GLU A 13 -0.46 -6.21 -25.20
CA GLU A 13 -1.59 -5.69 -24.42
C GLU A 13 -2.75 -6.70 -24.27
N ASP A 14 -2.78 -7.78 -25.06
CA ASP A 14 -3.79 -8.86 -24.96
C ASP A 14 -3.43 -9.89 -23.87
N SER A 15 -2.32 -9.68 -23.17
CA SER A 15 -1.97 -10.41 -21.95
C SER A 15 -2.62 -9.76 -20.72
N PHE A 16 -3.38 -10.53 -19.94
CA PHE A 16 -3.92 -10.02 -18.67
C PHE A 16 -2.80 -9.70 -17.67
N ILE A 17 -1.66 -10.38 -17.75
CA ILE A 17 -0.49 -10.05 -16.92
C ILE A 17 0.06 -8.66 -17.27
N TYR A 18 0.08 -8.30 -18.56
CA TYR A 18 0.41 -6.93 -18.98
C TYR A 18 -0.61 -5.92 -18.42
N GLN A 19 -1.91 -6.21 -18.51
CA GLN A 19 -2.98 -5.35 -17.97
C GLN A 19 -2.82 -5.16 -16.45
N LEU A 20 -2.55 -6.24 -15.71
CA LEU A 20 -2.30 -6.22 -14.26
C LEU A 20 -1.09 -5.36 -13.90
N LEU A 21 0.07 -5.62 -14.50
CA LEU A 21 1.29 -4.91 -14.15
C LEU A 21 1.29 -3.45 -14.61
N SER A 22 0.43 -3.11 -15.57
CA SER A 22 0.20 -1.72 -16.01
C SER A 22 -0.70 -0.92 -15.06
N THR A 23 -1.30 -1.55 -14.04
CA THR A 23 -2.02 -0.84 -12.96
C THR A 23 -1.09 -0.15 -11.97
N SER A 24 0.18 -0.53 -11.91
CA SER A 24 1.18 0.16 -11.09
C SER A 24 1.54 1.50 -11.72
N VAL A 25 1.03 2.60 -11.15
CA VAL A 25 1.44 3.96 -11.54
C VAL A 25 2.96 4.09 -11.37
N PRO A 26 3.68 4.73 -12.32
CA PRO A 26 5.13 4.84 -12.22
C PRO A 26 5.60 5.36 -10.85
N GLY A 27 6.57 4.67 -10.25
CA GLY A 27 7.06 4.95 -8.90
C GLY A 27 6.39 4.13 -7.79
N ALA A 28 5.27 3.47 -8.08
CA ALA A 28 4.69 2.44 -7.23
C ALA A 28 5.01 1.03 -7.77
N LEU A 29 5.14 0.08 -6.84
CA LEU A 29 5.44 -1.32 -7.12
C LEU A 29 4.75 -2.19 -6.08
N ASP A 30 4.11 -3.25 -6.54
CA ASP A 30 3.77 -4.39 -5.69
C ASP A 30 5.00 -5.31 -5.62
N THR A 31 5.49 -5.67 -4.44
CA THR A 31 6.53 -6.73 -4.29
C THR A 31 5.96 -8.00 -3.70
N SER A 32 4.73 -7.96 -3.16
CA SER A 32 4.05 -9.15 -2.66
C SER A 32 3.56 -10.03 -3.79
N PHE A 33 3.40 -9.57 -5.04
CA PHE A 33 2.96 -10.44 -6.14
C PHE A 33 3.83 -11.70 -6.35
N PHE A 34 5.10 -11.69 -5.93
CA PHE A 34 5.91 -12.91 -5.88
C PHE A 34 5.45 -13.88 -4.79
N ALA A 35 5.46 -13.43 -3.53
CA ALA A 35 4.88 -14.12 -2.38
C ALA A 35 3.40 -13.76 -2.25
N THR A 36 2.64 -14.12 -3.29
CA THR A 36 1.31 -13.56 -3.53
C THR A 36 0.40 -13.79 -2.33
N ASP A 37 -0.21 -12.72 -1.86
CA ASP A 37 -1.37 -12.73 -0.98
C ASP A 37 -2.68 -12.54 -1.74
N ASN A 38 -2.63 -12.59 -3.08
CA ASN A 38 -3.75 -12.37 -4.01
C ASN A 38 -4.41 -11.00 -3.84
N ILE A 39 -3.61 -9.96 -3.64
CA ILE A 39 -4.08 -8.59 -3.64
C ILE A 39 -3.12 -7.80 -4.54
N ASN A 40 -3.63 -7.23 -5.62
CA ASN A 40 -2.90 -6.24 -6.40
C ASN A 40 -2.76 -4.96 -5.57
N ASN A 41 -1.54 -4.71 -5.11
CA ASN A 41 -1.24 -3.70 -4.11
C ASN A 41 0.01 -2.91 -4.52
N PRO A 42 -0.05 -2.10 -5.60
CA PRO A 42 1.05 -1.23 -5.95
C PRO A 42 1.29 -0.22 -4.83
N ARG A 43 2.52 -0.18 -4.30
CA ARG A 43 2.91 0.74 -3.24
C ARG A 43 4.10 1.61 -3.61
N THR A 44 4.07 2.87 -3.22
CA THR A 44 5.23 3.77 -3.30
C THR A 44 6.29 3.33 -2.31
N MET A 45 7.55 3.65 -2.61
CA MET A 45 8.63 3.52 -1.63
C MET A 45 8.39 4.47 -0.45
N ASN A 46 8.76 4.07 0.76
CA ASN A 46 8.64 4.93 1.93
C ASN A 46 9.77 5.95 1.93
N ALA A 47 9.42 7.20 2.16
CA ALA A 47 10.40 8.22 2.48
C ALA A 47 10.93 7.97 3.88
N ILE A 48 12.25 7.83 4.02
CA ILE A 48 12.93 7.71 5.30
C ILE A 48 13.55 9.07 5.57
N TYR A 49 13.04 9.79 6.57
CA TYR A 49 13.53 11.11 6.98
C TYR A 49 13.56 11.23 8.50
N ASN A 50 14.49 12.04 9.01
CA ASN A 50 14.61 12.41 10.42
C ASN A 50 14.60 11.20 11.36
N VAL A 51 15.38 10.16 11.01
CA VAL A 51 15.44 8.91 11.80
C VAL A 51 15.87 9.17 13.24
N GLY A 52 16.78 10.13 13.47
CA GLY A 52 17.19 10.55 14.81
C GLY A 52 16.02 11.11 15.64
N ALA A 53 15.23 12.02 15.08
CA ALA A 53 14.05 12.57 15.76
C ALA A 53 12.99 11.48 16.03
N ARG A 54 12.73 10.59 15.07
CA ARG A 54 11.79 9.47 15.25
C ARG A 54 12.21 8.51 16.36
N LEU A 55 13.51 8.28 16.52
CA LEU A 55 14.04 7.47 17.62
C LEU A 55 13.77 8.11 18.99
N GLY A 56 13.73 9.45 19.08
CA GLY A 56 13.44 10.18 20.31
C GLY A 56 12.01 10.03 20.83
N VAL A 57 11.06 9.69 19.94
CA VAL A 57 9.62 9.55 20.25
C VAL A 57 9.07 8.16 19.91
N ALA A 58 9.98 7.20 19.78
CA ALA A 58 9.65 5.82 19.44
C ALA A 58 8.68 5.19 20.46
N GLN A 59 7.73 4.40 19.96
CA GLN A 59 6.64 3.85 20.76
C GLN A 59 6.91 2.38 21.10
N PRO A 60 6.50 1.89 22.29
CA PRO A 60 6.71 0.50 22.66
C PRO A 60 5.88 -0.44 21.78
N GLU A 61 6.53 -1.48 21.25
CA GLU A 61 5.90 -2.58 20.52
C GLU A 61 6.24 -3.91 21.21
N GLN A 62 5.25 -4.80 21.27
CA GLN A 62 5.39 -6.15 21.81
C GLN A 62 5.88 -7.08 20.68
N LEU A 63 6.98 -7.77 20.92
CA LEU A 63 7.64 -8.70 19.99
C LEU A 63 7.64 -10.11 20.58
N ALA A 64 7.48 -11.11 19.72
CA ALA A 64 7.50 -12.52 20.13
C ALA A 64 8.03 -13.43 19.02
N GLY A 65 8.27 -14.69 19.38
CA GLY A 65 8.68 -15.73 18.43
C GLY A 65 10.04 -15.46 17.80
N GLY A 66 10.19 -15.80 16.52
CA GLY A 66 11.48 -15.74 15.82
C GLY A 66 12.01 -14.32 15.60
N ILE A 67 11.21 -13.28 15.82
CA ILE A 67 11.69 -11.88 15.80
C ILE A 67 12.78 -11.67 16.86
N LEU A 68 12.67 -12.38 17.99
CA LEU A 68 13.63 -12.32 19.08
C LEU A 68 15.02 -12.88 18.72
N ASP A 69 15.14 -13.57 17.57
CA ASP A 69 16.41 -14.02 17.04
C ASP A 69 17.22 -12.86 16.43
N VAL A 70 16.59 -11.71 16.11
CA VAL A 70 17.31 -10.52 15.62
C VAL A 70 18.15 -9.91 16.75
N PRO A 71 19.45 -9.67 16.55
CA PRO A 71 20.31 -9.05 17.57
C PRO A 71 19.75 -7.73 18.10
N GLY A 72 19.76 -7.58 19.43
CA GLY A 72 19.31 -6.36 20.11
C GLY A 72 17.80 -6.21 20.28
N THR A 73 16.99 -7.16 19.80
CA THR A 73 15.55 -7.18 20.05
C THR A 73 15.21 -7.67 21.45
N LYS A 74 14.10 -7.16 21.99
CA LYS A 74 13.55 -7.54 23.30
C LYS A 74 12.05 -7.79 23.16
N PRO A 75 11.41 -8.57 24.05
CA PRO A 75 9.98 -8.81 24.02
C PRO A 75 9.13 -7.53 24.02
N GLU A 76 9.64 -6.45 24.59
CA GLU A 76 9.09 -5.11 24.45
C GLU A 76 10.24 -4.14 24.18
N MET A 77 10.09 -3.30 23.14
CA MET A 77 11.09 -2.29 22.81
C MET A 77 10.47 -1.09 22.07
N PRO A 78 11.09 0.10 22.17
CA PRO A 78 10.66 1.26 21.39
C PRO A 78 10.96 1.07 19.89
N VAL A 79 9.99 1.44 19.05
CA VAL A 79 10.08 1.36 17.58
C VAL A 79 9.70 2.71 16.94
N PRO A 80 10.49 3.25 16.00
CA PRO A 80 10.27 4.58 15.39
C PRO A 80 9.25 4.58 14.23
N HIS A 81 8.53 3.48 14.03
CA HIS A 81 7.32 3.40 13.19
C HIS A 81 7.42 3.98 11.75
N ILE A 82 8.48 3.65 11.01
CA ILE A 82 8.79 4.32 9.73
C ILE A 82 7.94 3.85 8.54
N LEU A 83 7.59 2.55 8.40
CA LEU A 83 6.91 2.06 7.18
C LEU A 83 5.37 2.11 7.24
N LYS A 84 4.75 2.30 6.07
CA LYS A 84 3.32 2.63 5.81
C LYS A 84 2.23 1.85 6.54
N ASP A 85 2.34 0.54 6.73
CA ASP A 85 1.30 -0.27 7.39
C ASP A 85 1.69 -0.70 8.81
N GLY A 86 2.95 -0.48 9.17
CA GLY A 86 3.49 -0.85 10.48
C GLY A 86 3.60 -2.33 10.74
N ALA A 87 3.53 -3.15 9.69
CA ALA A 87 3.86 -4.57 9.77
C ALA A 87 5.31 -4.75 10.26
N ASP A 88 6.24 -3.93 9.79
CA ASP A 88 7.69 -3.97 10.05
C ASP A 88 8.14 -3.49 11.44
N SER A 89 7.24 -3.42 12.43
CA SER A 89 7.52 -2.78 13.72
C SER A 89 8.37 -3.62 14.67
N ILE A 90 9.58 -3.98 14.22
CA ILE A 90 10.49 -4.92 14.87
C ILE A 90 11.83 -4.27 15.24
N GLY A 91 11.85 -2.93 15.34
CA GLY A 91 13.05 -2.13 15.52
C GLY A 91 13.84 -1.91 14.22
N ILE A 92 14.78 -0.94 14.25
CA ILE A 92 15.52 -0.49 13.07
C ILE A 92 16.35 -1.63 12.44
N LEU A 93 17.08 -2.41 13.24
CA LEU A 93 17.98 -3.44 12.72
C LEU A 93 17.20 -4.58 12.05
N GLY A 94 16.09 -4.99 12.66
CA GLY A 94 15.20 -6.00 12.06
C GLY A 94 14.57 -5.50 10.77
N ALA A 95 14.02 -4.28 10.79
CA ALA A 95 13.37 -3.68 9.62
C ALA A 95 14.35 -3.53 8.44
N LEU A 96 15.57 -3.04 8.68
CA LEU A 96 16.60 -2.88 7.66
C LEU A 96 17.13 -4.22 7.12
N SER A 97 17.22 -5.25 7.96
CA SER A 97 17.65 -6.59 7.52
C SER A 97 16.60 -7.25 6.63
N ARG A 98 15.31 -7.12 6.97
CA ARG A 98 14.19 -7.72 6.21
C ARG A 98 14.13 -7.25 4.75
N VAL A 99 14.49 -5.99 4.46
CA VAL A 99 14.34 -5.41 3.11
C VAL A 99 15.08 -6.25 2.05
N TYR A 100 16.27 -6.76 2.37
CA TYR A 100 17.09 -7.56 1.45
C TYR A 100 16.48 -8.94 1.17
N LEU A 101 15.83 -9.52 2.17
CA LEU A 101 15.10 -10.77 2.02
C LEU A 101 13.91 -10.64 1.06
N ASN A 102 13.16 -9.52 1.16
CA ASN A 102 12.07 -9.23 0.21
C ASN A 102 12.54 -9.14 -1.25
N ILE A 103 13.83 -8.85 -1.50
CA ILE A 103 14.42 -8.70 -2.83
C ILE A 103 15.38 -9.85 -3.21
N GLY A 104 15.33 -10.98 -2.48
CA GLY A 104 15.92 -12.25 -2.92
C GLY A 104 17.22 -12.68 -2.23
N GLU A 105 17.64 -12.03 -1.14
CA GLU A 105 18.90 -12.35 -0.42
C GLU A 105 19.09 -13.84 -0.07
N PHE A 106 18.02 -14.59 0.17
CA PHE A 106 18.08 -16.04 0.40
C PHE A 106 16.94 -16.76 -0.33
N HIS A 107 16.88 -16.54 -1.64
CA HIS A 107 15.79 -17.01 -2.50
C HIS A 107 15.56 -18.53 -2.42
N GLU A 108 16.62 -19.33 -2.20
CA GLU A 108 16.57 -20.78 -2.14
C GLU A 108 15.71 -21.31 -1.00
N GLU A 109 15.70 -20.60 0.15
CA GLU A 109 14.80 -20.89 1.25
C GLU A 109 13.44 -20.23 1.02
N TRP A 110 13.43 -18.98 0.57
CA TRP A 110 12.23 -18.18 0.38
C TRP A 110 11.16 -18.88 -0.49
N ILE A 111 11.55 -19.44 -1.65
CA ILE A 111 10.62 -20.11 -2.57
C ILE A 111 10.06 -21.44 -2.04
N LYS A 112 10.56 -21.96 -0.91
CA LYS A 112 9.98 -23.16 -0.27
C LYS A 112 8.68 -22.85 0.46
N HIS A 113 8.42 -21.59 0.77
CA HIS A 113 7.35 -21.19 1.69
C HIS A 113 6.00 -20.89 1.01
N PHE A 114 5.97 -20.76 -0.32
CA PHE A 114 4.77 -20.45 -1.12
C PHE A 114 4.98 -20.88 -2.58
N ASN A 115 3.96 -20.75 -3.44
CA ASN A 115 4.12 -20.90 -4.89
C ASN A 115 4.24 -19.51 -5.52
N LEU A 116 5.26 -19.30 -6.35
CA LEU A 116 5.51 -18.03 -7.03
C LEU A 116 4.30 -17.62 -7.88
N LEU A 117 3.93 -16.33 -7.83
CA LEU A 117 2.94 -15.65 -8.68
C LEU A 117 1.50 -16.16 -8.56
N ALA A 118 1.25 -17.43 -8.90
CA ALA A 118 -0.07 -18.04 -8.96
C ALA A 118 -0.61 -18.44 -7.58
N GLY A 119 0.23 -18.60 -6.56
CA GLY A 119 -0.23 -18.98 -5.22
C GLY A 119 -0.80 -20.40 -5.15
N GLY A 120 -1.89 -20.59 -4.40
CA GLY A 120 -2.50 -21.92 -4.22
C GLY A 120 -1.77 -22.86 -3.24
N LYS A 121 -0.70 -22.42 -2.59
CA LYS A 121 -0.05 -23.12 -1.47
C LYS A 121 -0.19 -22.25 -0.23
N LYS A 122 -0.60 -22.84 0.90
CA LYS A 122 -0.59 -22.15 2.19
C LYS A 122 0.82 -21.62 2.49
N GLN A 123 0.92 -20.32 2.77
CA GLN A 123 2.20 -19.72 3.14
C GLN A 123 2.73 -20.29 4.45
N THR A 124 4.04 -20.20 4.66
CA THR A 124 4.68 -20.53 5.93
C THR A 124 5.75 -19.47 6.27
N PRO A 125 6.05 -19.24 7.57
CA PRO A 125 7.04 -18.25 7.95
C PRO A 125 8.45 -18.63 7.53
N ILE A 126 9.21 -17.65 7.05
CA ILE A 126 10.67 -17.77 6.99
C ILE A 126 11.27 -17.40 8.35
N LYS A 127 12.08 -18.31 8.91
CA LYS A 127 12.61 -18.16 10.27
C LYS A 127 13.98 -17.52 10.25
N ILE A 128 14.19 -16.50 11.08
CA ILE A 128 15.48 -15.81 11.22
C ILE A 128 16.60 -16.79 11.62
N SER A 129 16.35 -17.66 12.60
CA SER A 129 17.29 -18.73 12.99
C SER A 129 17.70 -19.68 11.85
N VAL A 130 16.82 -19.95 10.87
CA VAL A 130 17.18 -20.75 9.68
C VAL A 130 18.15 -19.97 8.80
N MET A 131 17.97 -18.67 8.65
CA MET A 131 18.83 -17.82 7.84
C MET A 131 20.19 -17.59 8.51
N GLN A 132 20.21 -17.32 9.82
CA GLN A 132 21.45 -17.20 10.60
C GLN A 132 22.29 -18.47 10.49
N LYS A 133 21.66 -19.66 10.54
CA LYS A 133 22.35 -20.94 10.40
C LYS A 133 22.83 -21.20 8.97
N ASN A 134 21.98 -20.97 7.97
CA ASN A 134 22.18 -21.54 6.63
C ASN A 134 22.50 -20.54 5.53
N SER A 135 22.30 -19.24 5.72
CA SER A 135 22.53 -18.21 4.70
C SER A 135 23.80 -17.40 4.97
N PRO A 136 24.86 -17.53 4.16
CA PRO A 136 26.01 -16.64 4.26
C PRO A 136 25.65 -15.19 3.90
N TYR A 137 24.64 -14.99 3.03
CA TYR A 137 24.15 -13.66 2.65
C TYR A 137 23.50 -12.96 3.83
N TRP A 138 22.59 -13.63 4.54
CA TRP A 138 21.94 -13.08 5.75
C TRP A 138 22.96 -12.64 6.79
N ARG A 139 23.92 -13.52 7.13
CA ARG A 139 24.97 -13.19 8.11
C ARG A 139 25.81 -11.99 7.67
N ALA A 140 26.04 -11.86 6.36
CA ALA A 140 26.75 -10.71 5.82
C ALA A 140 25.94 -9.40 5.97
N THR A 141 24.62 -9.44 5.74
CA THR A 141 23.74 -8.28 5.92
C THR A 141 23.58 -7.91 7.39
N GLU A 142 23.27 -8.88 8.24
CA GLU A 142 23.09 -8.70 9.69
C GLU A 142 24.34 -8.08 10.34
N ALA A 143 25.55 -8.49 9.92
CA ALA A 143 26.81 -7.92 10.41
C ALA A 143 27.05 -6.46 9.98
N ARG A 144 26.30 -5.94 9.01
CA ARG A 144 26.49 -4.58 8.43
C ARG A 144 25.32 -3.64 8.68
N VAL A 145 24.18 -4.15 9.13
CA VAL A 145 22.93 -3.39 9.24
C VAL A 145 23.05 -2.19 10.18
N GLU A 146 23.89 -2.27 11.21
CA GLU A 146 24.18 -1.12 12.08
C GLU A 146 24.83 0.06 11.34
N ASN A 147 25.71 -0.22 10.36
CA ASN A 147 26.33 0.85 9.56
C ASN A 147 25.29 1.53 8.67
N LEU A 148 24.33 0.76 8.15
CA LEU A 148 23.21 1.30 7.39
C LEU A 148 22.28 2.14 8.29
N ALA A 149 22.02 1.71 9.52
CA ALA A 149 21.27 2.50 10.49
C ALA A 149 21.97 3.83 10.80
N LYS A 150 23.28 3.82 11.06
CA LYS A 150 24.10 5.04 11.27
C LYS A 150 24.07 5.96 10.05
N PHE A 151 24.13 5.38 8.85
CA PHE A 151 24.01 6.14 7.60
C PHE A 151 22.65 6.86 7.53
N PHE A 152 21.53 6.18 7.79
CA PHE A 152 20.22 6.82 7.76
C PHE A 152 20.05 7.90 8.84
N VAL A 153 20.58 7.69 10.05
CA VAL A 153 20.57 8.73 11.10
C VAL A 153 21.28 10.01 10.63
N ARG A 154 22.33 9.89 9.80
CA ARG A 154 23.11 11.03 9.31
C ARG A 154 22.60 11.62 7.99
N ALA A 155 22.12 10.79 7.07
CA ALA A 155 21.88 11.15 5.67
C ALA A 155 20.40 11.33 5.32
N ALA A 156 19.47 10.83 6.16
CA ALA A 156 18.04 10.93 5.93
C ALA A 156 17.48 12.30 6.36
N THR A 157 18.08 13.40 5.89
CA THR A 157 17.64 14.77 6.21
C THR A 157 16.57 15.26 5.21
N PRO A 158 15.75 16.25 5.59
CA PRO A 158 14.80 16.87 4.67
C PRO A 158 15.46 17.44 3.42
N HIS A 159 14.75 17.42 2.30
CA HIS A 159 15.12 18.11 1.07
C HIS A 159 14.15 19.26 0.82
N HIS A 160 14.48 20.47 1.27
CA HIS A 160 13.58 21.61 1.14
C HIS A 160 13.56 22.14 -0.29
N LEU A 161 12.41 22.66 -0.71
CA LEU A 161 12.29 23.33 -2.00
C LEU A 161 13.22 24.54 -2.10
N ALA A 162 13.43 25.25 -0.99
CA ALA A 162 14.34 26.40 -0.91
C ALA A 162 15.80 26.06 -1.27
N ASP A 163 16.23 24.82 -1.04
CA ASP A 163 17.59 24.35 -1.32
C ASP A 163 17.74 23.83 -2.76
N ALA A 164 16.63 23.66 -3.48
CA ALA A 164 16.63 23.16 -4.85
C ALA A 164 16.99 24.28 -5.85
N PRO A 165 17.74 24.00 -6.93
CA PRO A 165 18.07 25.02 -7.93
C PRO A 165 16.82 25.67 -8.55
N GLY A 166 16.65 26.97 -8.33
CA GLY A 166 15.49 27.71 -8.81
C GLY A 166 14.19 27.40 -8.05
N GLY A 167 14.26 26.77 -6.88
CA GLY A 167 13.11 26.44 -6.04
C GLY A 167 12.51 27.66 -5.35
N GLU A 168 13.33 28.68 -5.06
CA GLU A 168 12.93 29.93 -4.42
C GLU A 168 11.83 30.68 -5.18
N ARG A 169 11.80 30.56 -6.52
CA ARG A 169 10.76 31.18 -7.37
C ARG A 169 9.35 30.61 -7.15
N HIS A 170 9.26 29.45 -6.49
CA HIS A 170 8.01 28.77 -6.20
C HIS A 170 7.51 29.03 -4.78
N LEU A 171 8.31 29.70 -3.94
CA LEU A 171 7.99 30.01 -2.55
C LEU A 171 7.41 31.43 -2.44
N SER A 172 6.34 31.58 -1.67
CA SER A 172 5.76 32.89 -1.38
C SER A 172 6.65 33.69 -0.42
N SER A 173 6.80 34.99 -0.69
CA SER A 173 7.38 35.96 0.24
C SER A 173 6.33 36.71 1.07
N GLU A 174 5.04 36.41 0.89
CA GLU A 174 3.93 37.09 1.56
C GLU A 174 3.72 36.50 2.97
N GLN A 175 4.32 37.13 3.98
CA GLN A 175 4.24 36.66 5.37
C GLN A 175 2.81 36.43 5.86
N PRO A 176 1.82 37.33 5.63
CA PRO A 176 0.44 37.08 6.07
C PRO A 176 -0.17 35.80 5.46
N LYS A 177 0.21 35.46 4.22
CA LYS A 177 -0.26 34.25 3.54
C LYS A 177 0.37 32.99 4.13
N LEU A 178 1.66 33.05 4.46
CA LEU A 178 2.36 31.95 5.14
C LEU A 178 1.83 31.73 6.57
N GLU A 179 1.60 32.80 7.32
CA GLU A 179 1.00 32.74 8.67
C GLU A 179 -0.41 32.14 8.62
N GLN A 180 -1.22 32.54 7.64
CA GLN A 180 -2.52 31.91 7.40
C GLN A 180 -2.38 30.42 7.08
N GLY A 181 -1.43 30.04 6.21
CA GLY A 181 -1.11 28.64 5.91
C GLY A 181 -0.70 27.83 7.14
N LYS A 182 0.11 28.40 8.03
CA LYS A 182 0.49 27.80 9.32
C LYS A 182 -0.71 27.54 10.22
N GLN A 183 -1.60 28.53 10.37
CA GLN A 183 -2.83 28.37 11.16
C GLN A 183 -3.74 27.27 10.59
N LEU A 184 -3.90 27.24 9.27
CA LEU A 184 -4.71 26.23 8.59
C LEU A 184 -4.10 24.83 8.73
N PHE A 185 -2.78 24.70 8.63
CA PHE A 185 -2.08 23.45 8.84
C PHE A 185 -2.25 22.94 10.27
N ALA A 186 -2.09 23.82 11.27
CA ALA A 186 -2.30 23.50 12.68
C ALA A 186 -3.72 22.97 12.93
N ALA A 187 -4.73 23.59 12.30
CA ALA A 187 -6.13 23.26 12.53
C ALA A 187 -6.62 22.02 11.76
N ASN A 188 -6.01 21.67 10.62
CA ASN A 188 -6.54 20.66 9.70
C ASN A 188 -5.60 19.48 9.40
N CYS A 189 -4.31 19.59 9.71
CA CYS A 189 -3.31 18.63 9.24
C CYS A 189 -2.38 18.14 10.35
N ALA A 190 -1.96 19.04 11.25
CA ALA A 190 -0.87 18.80 12.19
C ALA A 190 -1.13 17.67 13.19
N ALA A 191 -2.38 17.37 13.53
CA ALA A 191 -2.73 16.26 14.43
C ALA A 191 -2.30 14.89 13.89
N CYS A 192 -2.19 14.73 12.56
CA CYS A 192 -1.69 13.52 11.90
C CYS A 192 -0.29 13.71 11.29
N HIS A 193 0.03 14.94 10.90
CA HIS A 193 1.23 15.29 10.12
C HIS A 193 2.24 16.15 10.88
N SER A 194 2.36 15.98 12.21
CA SER A 194 3.41 16.61 13.01
C SER A 194 3.91 15.67 14.08
N SER A 195 5.22 15.63 14.29
CA SER A 195 5.83 14.97 15.45
C SER A 195 6.03 15.91 16.62
N LYS A 196 5.97 17.22 16.38
CA LYS A 196 5.86 18.24 17.42
C LYS A 196 4.39 18.44 17.74
N LEU A 197 3.92 17.86 18.85
CA LEU A 197 2.53 17.91 19.30
C LEU A 197 2.45 18.55 20.69
N PRO A 198 1.32 19.18 21.06
CA PRO A 198 1.08 19.59 22.43
C PRO A 198 1.05 18.36 23.35
N GLU A 199 1.45 18.55 24.60
CA GLU A 199 1.25 17.54 25.63
C GLU A 199 -0.25 17.32 25.88
N PRO A 200 -0.73 16.07 25.95
CA PRO A 200 -2.12 15.77 26.26
C PRO A 200 -2.56 16.36 27.60
N SER A 201 -3.80 16.85 27.67
CA SER A 201 -4.39 17.30 28.94
C SER A 201 -4.41 16.16 29.97
N THR A 202 -4.37 16.50 31.26
CA THR A 202 -4.35 15.50 32.35
C THR A 202 -5.47 14.47 32.19
N GLY A 203 -5.09 13.18 32.15
CA GLY A 203 -6.02 12.06 32.00
C GLY A 203 -6.27 11.61 30.56
N VAL A 204 -5.75 12.34 29.56
CA VAL A 204 -5.75 11.92 28.16
C VAL A 204 -4.51 11.07 27.89
N GLY A 205 -4.69 9.76 27.69
CA GLY A 205 -3.60 8.88 27.28
C GLY A 205 -3.21 9.13 25.83
N LEU A 206 -1.92 9.12 25.50
CA LEU A 206 -1.47 9.30 24.12
C LEU A 206 -2.12 8.24 23.21
N TYR A 207 -2.76 8.70 22.13
CA TYR A 207 -3.45 7.85 21.14
C TYR A 207 -4.59 6.98 21.68
N SER A 208 -5.13 7.31 22.87
CA SER A 208 -6.36 6.71 23.36
C SER A 208 -7.58 7.23 22.61
N LYS A 209 -8.77 6.69 22.90
CA LYS A 209 -10.02 7.23 22.34
C LYS A 209 -10.24 8.69 22.76
N GLU A 210 -9.91 9.01 24.01
CA GLU A 210 -9.98 10.37 24.56
C GLU A 210 -9.00 11.31 23.86
N TYR A 211 -7.86 10.80 23.37
CA TYR A 211 -6.93 11.57 22.54
C TYR A 211 -7.56 11.97 21.21
N ASP A 212 -8.29 11.05 20.57
CA ASP A 212 -8.97 11.32 19.30
C ASP A 212 -10.06 12.39 19.46
N GLU A 213 -10.73 12.41 20.62
CA GLU A 213 -11.68 13.47 20.97
C GLU A 213 -10.96 14.79 21.29
N TRP A 214 -9.81 14.72 21.97
CA TRP A 214 -9.02 15.89 22.39
C TRP A 214 -8.40 16.65 21.21
N ILE A 215 -7.86 15.97 20.20
CA ILE A 215 -7.26 16.63 19.03
C ILE A 215 -8.27 17.48 18.22
N GLU A 216 -9.57 17.20 18.39
CA GLU A 216 -10.63 17.99 17.76
C GLU A 216 -11.01 19.24 18.55
N THR A 217 -10.57 19.35 19.80
CA THR A 217 -10.91 20.48 20.68
C THR A 217 -10.21 21.77 20.31
N MET A 218 -10.76 22.89 20.77
CA MET A 218 -10.13 24.19 20.62
C MET A 218 -8.90 24.39 21.50
N GLU A 219 -8.77 23.60 22.58
CA GLU A 219 -7.57 23.56 23.41
C GLU A 219 -6.38 23.05 22.58
N PHE A 220 -6.52 21.86 21.98
CA PHE A 220 -5.50 21.30 21.10
C PHE A 220 -5.20 22.24 19.93
N LYS A 221 -6.23 22.71 19.20
CA LYS A 221 -6.05 23.54 18.01
C LYS A 221 -5.30 24.84 18.32
N ARG A 222 -5.55 25.47 19.48
CA ARG A 222 -4.81 26.68 19.92
C ARG A 222 -3.36 26.36 20.28
N ALA A 223 -3.13 25.30 21.07
CA ALA A 223 -1.78 24.89 21.46
C ALA A 223 -0.95 24.50 20.23
N MET A 224 -1.53 23.72 19.32
CA MET A 224 -0.90 23.31 18.07
C MET A 224 -0.58 24.51 17.19
N THR A 225 -1.48 25.50 17.10
CA THR A 225 -1.19 26.76 16.38
C THR A 225 0.04 27.46 16.96
N GLY A 226 0.16 27.54 18.29
CA GLY A 226 1.35 28.09 18.94
C GLY A 226 2.65 27.38 18.57
N ILE A 227 2.61 26.05 18.40
CA ILE A 227 3.75 25.22 17.97
C ILE A 227 4.09 25.47 16.50
N VAL A 228 3.11 25.44 15.58
CA VAL A 228 3.34 25.64 14.14
C VAL A 228 3.88 27.04 13.83
N MET A 229 3.51 28.03 14.64
CA MET A 229 3.96 29.41 14.47
C MET A 229 5.43 29.64 14.82
N GLN A 230 6.09 28.73 15.54
CA GLN A 230 7.51 28.85 15.87
C GLN A 230 8.39 28.81 14.61
N GLU A 231 9.54 29.50 14.66
CA GLU A 231 10.51 29.51 13.56
C GLU A 231 11.16 28.14 13.36
N ASP A 232 11.40 27.41 14.44
CA ASP A 232 12.01 26.08 14.45
C ASP A 232 11.00 24.94 14.19
N PHE A 233 9.75 25.24 13.81
CA PHE A 233 8.70 24.22 13.70
C PHE A 233 9.08 23.02 12.81
N LEU A 234 9.86 23.24 11.74
CA LEU A 234 10.31 22.19 10.82
C LEU A 234 11.57 21.47 11.29
N GLU A 235 12.35 22.05 12.22
CA GLU A 235 13.56 21.42 12.75
C GLU A 235 13.21 20.18 13.58
N ASP A 236 13.78 19.02 13.23
CA ASP A 236 13.48 17.72 13.84
C ASP A 236 11.99 17.31 13.86
N ASN A 237 11.15 18.00 13.08
CA ASN A 237 9.77 17.58 12.87
C ASN A 237 9.70 16.66 11.67
N TYR A 238 9.38 15.38 11.88
CA TYR A 238 9.26 14.42 10.78
C TYR A 238 7.91 14.48 10.06
N LEU A 239 7.09 15.50 10.34
CA LEU A 239 5.83 15.83 9.69
C LEU A 239 4.87 14.64 9.56
N SER A 240 4.83 13.84 10.61
CA SER A 240 3.93 12.70 10.82
C SER A 240 3.84 12.39 12.31
N THR A 241 2.78 11.73 12.74
CA THR A 241 2.74 11.06 14.05
C THR A 241 3.25 9.63 14.00
N ASP A 242 3.38 9.05 12.81
CA ASP A 242 3.58 7.61 12.55
C ASP A 242 2.58 6.69 13.26
N ARG A 243 1.49 7.25 13.80
CA ARG A 243 0.39 6.50 14.38
C ARG A 243 -0.32 5.71 13.29
N ARG A 244 -0.78 4.51 13.64
CA ARG A 244 -1.66 3.70 12.79
C ARG A 244 -3.09 4.26 12.86
N TYR A 245 -3.59 4.78 11.75
CA TYR A 245 -4.96 5.23 11.55
C TYR A 245 -5.77 4.18 10.79
N PRO A 246 -7.04 3.97 11.16
CA PRO A 246 -7.91 3.03 10.47
C PRO A 246 -8.33 3.59 9.09
N VAL A 247 -8.38 2.73 8.08
CA VAL A 247 -8.83 3.12 6.73
C VAL A 247 -10.30 3.55 6.68
N SER A 248 -11.10 3.15 7.68
CA SER A 248 -12.47 3.67 7.87
C SER A 248 -12.50 5.16 8.21
N GLU A 249 -11.41 5.74 8.73
CA GLU A 249 -11.25 7.17 9.00
C GLU A 249 -10.61 7.89 7.81
N ILE A 250 -9.42 7.41 7.37
CA ILE A 250 -8.65 8.10 6.32
C ILE A 250 -9.21 7.91 4.91
N GLY A 251 -10.07 6.90 4.69
CA GLY A 251 -10.81 6.70 3.45
C GLY A 251 -9.99 6.40 2.20
N THR A 252 -8.70 6.05 2.31
CA THR A 252 -7.91 5.68 1.13
C THR A 252 -8.36 4.35 0.51
N ASN A 253 -7.85 4.00 -0.67
CA ASN A 253 -8.03 2.63 -1.18
C ASN A 253 -7.56 1.60 -0.14
N ALA A 254 -8.41 0.61 0.17
CA ALA A 254 -8.17 -0.29 1.29
C ALA A 254 -7.26 -1.49 0.97
N CYS A 255 -7.00 -1.78 -0.32
CA CYS A 255 -6.36 -3.05 -0.72
C CYS A 255 -4.99 -3.24 -0.09
N SER A 256 -4.20 -2.19 -0.04
CA SER A 256 -2.90 -2.24 0.61
C SER A 256 -3.01 -2.65 2.08
N THR A 257 -3.96 -2.11 2.83
CA THR A 257 -4.16 -2.44 4.26
C THR A 257 -4.66 -3.85 4.52
N LEU A 258 -5.10 -4.58 3.49
CA LEU A 258 -5.60 -5.95 3.59
C LEU A 258 -4.51 -7.01 3.35
N ALA A 259 -3.28 -6.59 3.04
CA ALA A 259 -2.14 -7.47 2.84
C ALA A 259 -1.98 -8.46 4.00
N SER A 260 -1.72 -9.73 3.69
CA SER A 260 -1.73 -10.81 4.68
C SER A 260 -0.34 -11.37 4.99
N ASN A 261 0.68 -11.00 4.22
CA ASN A 261 2.02 -11.58 4.34
C ASN A 261 2.68 -11.36 5.72
N GLY A 262 2.26 -10.32 6.44
CA GLY A 262 2.74 -10.00 7.80
C GLY A 262 2.01 -10.72 8.93
N LEU A 263 1.01 -11.55 8.63
CA LEU A 263 0.19 -12.22 9.65
C LEU A 263 0.86 -13.48 10.20
N ARG A 264 0.32 -13.99 11.32
CA ARG A 264 0.78 -15.25 11.93
C ARG A 264 0.73 -16.39 10.92
N GLY A 265 1.81 -17.15 10.82
CA GLY A 265 1.93 -18.27 9.88
C GLY A 265 2.20 -17.87 8.43
N HIS A 266 2.26 -16.57 8.09
CA HIS A 266 2.60 -16.11 6.74
C HIS A 266 4.09 -15.80 6.62
N ILE A 267 4.55 -15.54 5.39
CA ILE A 267 5.98 -15.45 5.07
C ILE A 267 6.74 -14.47 5.97
N TRP A 268 6.14 -13.33 6.35
CA TRP A 268 6.78 -12.29 7.15
C TRP A 268 6.42 -12.34 8.65
N ASP A 269 5.82 -13.42 9.15
CA ASP A 269 5.44 -13.55 10.57
C ASP A 269 6.61 -13.28 11.55
N ASN A 270 7.82 -13.70 11.19
CA ASN A 270 9.04 -13.45 11.98
C ASN A 270 9.63 -12.05 11.77
N PHE A 271 8.90 -11.16 11.11
CA PHE A 271 9.30 -9.78 10.83
C PHE A 271 8.21 -8.76 11.17
N THR A 272 7.22 -9.15 11.98
CA THR A 272 6.10 -8.28 12.34
C THR A 272 5.70 -8.40 13.81
N SER A 273 5.46 -7.27 14.48
CA SER A 273 5.19 -7.25 15.93
C SER A 273 3.86 -7.91 16.31
N GLU A 274 3.75 -8.34 17.58
CA GLU A 274 2.49 -8.79 18.15
C GLU A 274 1.51 -7.63 18.32
N THR A 275 1.98 -6.43 18.66
CA THR A 275 1.15 -5.22 18.71
C THR A 275 0.45 -5.00 17.36
N TYR A 276 1.16 -5.12 16.23
CA TYR A 276 0.57 -5.07 14.89
C TYR A 276 -0.45 -6.20 14.66
N LYS A 277 -0.05 -7.46 14.88
CA LYS A 277 -0.91 -8.65 14.63
C LYS A 277 -2.17 -8.70 15.51
N ASN A 278 -2.22 -7.92 16.58
CA ASN A 278 -3.34 -7.85 17.51
C ASN A 278 -4.23 -6.61 17.31
N LEU A 279 -3.97 -5.76 16.31
CA LEU A 279 -4.87 -4.65 16.02
C LEU A 279 -6.27 -5.19 15.68
N PRO A 280 -7.33 -4.57 16.24
CA PRO A 280 -8.70 -5.01 16.04
C PRO A 280 -9.14 -4.78 14.59
N SER A 281 -10.34 -5.26 14.25
CA SER A 281 -10.99 -4.85 13.00
C SER A 281 -11.34 -3.36 13.07
N VAL A 282 -11.20 -2.66 11.94
CA VAL A 282 -11.63 -1.25 11.78
C VAL A 282 -13.13 -1.11 11.51
N GLY A 283 -13.89 -2.19 11.63
CA GLY A 283 -15.34 -2.22 11.42
C GLY A 283 -15.69 -2.47 9.95
N GLU A 284 -16.53 -1.60 9.41
CA GLU A 284 -16.99 -1.65 8.02
C GLU A 284 -16.51 -0.40 7.27
N ILE A 285 -16.25 -0.55 5.98
CA ILE A 285 -15.97 0.56 5.08
C ILE A 285 -16.95 0.54 3.89
N THR A 286 -17.26 1.72 3.36
CA THR A 286 -17.98 1.84 2.10
C THR A 286 -17.04 1.54 0.93
N VAL A 287 -17.40 0.59 0.09
CA VAL A 287 -16.77 0.30 -1.21
C VAL A 287 -17.81 0.44 -2.32
N HIS A 288 -17.39 0.39 -3.59
CA HIS A 288 -18.29 0.65 -4.72
C HIS A 288 -18.27 -0.52 -5.71
N HIS A 289 -19.45 -0.88 -6.23
CA HIS A 289 -19.58 -1.94 -7.19
C HIS A 289 -18.81 -1.57 -8.48
N PRO A 290 -17.91 -2.44 -8.99
CA PRO A 290 -16.89 -2.02 -9.95
C PRO A 290 -17.43 -1.73 -11.36
N LEU A 291 -18.70 -2.06 -11.64
CA LEU A 291 -19.35 -1.74 -12.91
C LEU A 291 -20.34 -0.57 -12.82
N THR A 292 -21.01 -0.39 -11.69
CA THR A 292 -22.13 0.55 -11.55
C THR A 292 -21.78 1.76 -10.70
N GLY A 293 -20.75 1.66 -9.85
CA GLY A 293 -20.42 2.71 -8.88
C GLY A 293 -21.32 2.72 -7.65
N GLU A 294 -22.29 1.81 -7.55
CA GLU A 294 -23.20 1.75 -6.39
C GLU A 294 -22.44 1.40 -5.10
N PRO A 295 -22.62 2.18 -4.01
CA PRO A 295 -21.94 1.94 -2.75
C PRO A 295 -22.52 0.73 -2.00
N TYR A 296 -21.66 -0.03 -1.32
CA TYR A 296 -22.06 -1.08 -0.39
C TYR A 296 -21.04 -1.22 0.75
N GLN A 297 -21.44 -1.86 1.86
CA GLN A 297 -20.59 -2.04 3.02
C GLN A 297 -19.71 -3.29 2.88
N TYR A 298 -18.42 -3.14 3.16
CA TYR A 298 -17.44 -4.23 3.24
C TYR A 298 -16.92 -4.36 4.66
N LYS A 299 -17.03 -5.57 5.20
CA LYS A 299 -16.58 -5.90 6.56
C LYS A 299 -15.07 -6.11 6.57
N MET A 300 -14.36 -5.24 7.29
CA MET A 300 -12.90 -5.30 7.38
C MET A 300 -12.45 -6.38 8.36
N PRO A 301 -11.44 -7.18 8.00
CA PRO A 301 -10.93 -8.21 8.90
C PRO A 301 -10.00 -7.61 9.97
N ALA A 302 -9.86 -8.30 11.11
CA ALA A 302 -8.93 -7.93 12.18
C ALA A 302 -7.50 -8.47 11.95
N GLY A 303 -6.63 -8.27 12.92
CA GLY A 303 -5.32 -8.91 13.03
C GLY A 303 -4.20 -8.10 12.38
N GLY A 304 -4.23 -6.78 12.48
CA GLY A 304 -3.24 -5.90 11.83
C GLY A 304 -3.68 -5.33 10.49
N ARG A 305 -4.84 -5.75 9.97
CA ARG A 305 -5.38 -5.27 8.69
C ARG A 305 -6.27 -4.05 8.87
N GLY A 306 -6.35 -3.22 7.84
CA GLY A 306 -7.19 -2.02 7.82
C GLY A 306 -6.49 -0.75 8.31
N TYR A 307 -5.18 -0.75 8.53
CA TYR A 307 -4.46 0.41 9.08
C TYR A 307 -3.36 0.93 8.15
N HIS A 308 -3.16 2.25 8.20
CA HIS A 308 -2.01 2.93 7.63
C HIS A 308 -1.39 3.89 8.65
N ARG A 309 -0.10 4.17 8.49
CA ARG A 309 0.55 5.28 9.15
C ARG A 309 0.39 6.55 8.33
N ALA A 310 0.26 7.68 9.01
CA ALA A 310 0.34 8.97 8.35
C ALA A 310 1.69 9.08 7.63
N PRO A 311 1.73 9.34 6.32
CA PRO A 311 2.99 9.57 5.63
C PRO A 311 3.64 10.86 6.13
N SER A 312 4.96 10.88 6.21
CA SER A 312 5.72 12.12 6.40
C SER A 312 5.44 13.07 5.23
N LEU A 313 5.19 14.33 5.55
CA LEU A 313 5.07 15.39 4.54
C LEU A 313 6.41 16.05 4.18
N ILE A 314 7.53 15.60 4.77
CA ILE A 314 8.86 16.12 4.43
C ILE A 314 9.08 15.99 2.93
N SER A 315 9.49 17.09 2.31
CA SER A 315 9.77 17.16 0.87
C SER A 315 8.59 16.74 0.00
N MET A 316 7.34 16.94 0.44
CA MET A 316 6.15 16.52 -0.32
C MET A 316 6.10 17.13 -1.73
N TRP A 317 6.72 18.30 -1.93
CA TRP A 317 6.92 18.95 -3.23
C TRP A 317 7.65 18.06 -4.26
N ALA A 318 8.49 17.14 -3.80
CA ALA A 318 9.32 16.29 -4.64
C ALA A 318 8.77 14.86 -4.80
N THR A 319 7.76 14.47 -4.03
CA THR A 319 7.31 13.06 -3.94
C THR A 319 5.95 12.80 -4.58
N ALA A 320 5.29 13.80 -5.15
CA ALA A 320 4.07 13.60 -5.94
C ALA A 320 4.31 12.64 -7.13
N PRO A 321 3.32 11.81 -7.54
CA PRO A 321 1.94 11.75 -7.07
C PRO A 321 1.76 11.29 -5.61
N TYR A 322 0.59 11.57 -5.03
CA TYR A 322 0.26 11.23 -3.64
C TYR A 322 -0.52 9.91 -3.50
N PHE A 323 -0.79 9.56 -2.25
CA PHE A 323 -1.31 8.29 -1.75
C PHE A 323 -0.34 7.11 -1.90
N HIS A 324 -0.67 6.02 -1.20
CA HIS A 324 0.23 4.88 -1.10
C HIS A 324 0.49 4.21 -2.45
N ASN A 325 -0.35 4.42 -3.45
CA ASN A 325 -0.34 3.80 -4.78
C ASN A 325 -0.01 4.79 -5.92
N ASN A 326 0.42 6.02 -5.62
CA ASN A 326 0.55 7.12 -6.60
C ASN A 326 -0.76 7.45 -7.36
N GLY A 327 -1.93 7.14 -6.78
CA GLY A 327 -3.23 7.34 -7.43
C GLY A 327 -3.69 8.80 -7.51
N LEU A 328 -3.07 9.72 -6.75
CA LEU A 328 -3.50 11.12 -6.69
C LEU A 328 -2.46 12.07 -7.27
N GLY A 329 -2.66 12.48 -8.52
CA GLY A 329 -1.82 13.46 -9.19
C GLY A 329 -1.20 12.95 -10.49
N GLU A 330 -0.58 13.85 -11.24
CA GLU A 330 0.11 13.56 -12.49
C GLU A 330 1.52 13.01 -12.25
N PHE A 331 1.87 11.91 -12.92
CA PHE A 331 3.26 11.49 -13.07
C PHE A 331 3.87 12.17 -14.30
N THR A 332 4.75 13.16 -14.09
CA THR A 332 5.30 13.97 -15.19
C THR A 332 6.49 13.33 -15.90
N GLY A 333 7.19 12.38 -15.25
CA GLY A 333 8.44 11.80 -15.76
C GLY A 333 9.62 12.78 -15.86
N ASP A 334 9.44 14.03 -15.39
CA ASP A 334 10.41 15.12 -15.46
C ASP A 334 11.02 15.34 -14.06
N PRO A 335 12.31 15.00 -13.85
CA PRO A 335 12.94 15.08 -12.54
C PRO A 335 13.34 16.51 -12.13
N SER A 336 13.18 17.50 -13.02
CA SER A 336 13.51 18.91 -12.74
C SER A 336 12.60 19.51 -11.66
N VAL A 337 13.02 20.62 -11.06
CA VAL A 337 12.17 21.38 -10.11
C VAL A 337 10.83 21.76 -10.75
N ALA A 338 10.83 22.17 -12.03
CA ALA A 338 9.59 22.49 -12.74
C ALA A 338 8.68 21.27 -12.90
N GLY A 339 9.24 20.11 -13.25
CA GLY A 339 8.52 18.85 -13.37
C GLY A 339 7.91 18.37 -12.05
N ARG A 340 8.67 18.48 -10.95
CA ARG A 340 8.22 18.14 -9.59
C ARG A 340 7.15 19.10 -9.09
N MET A 341 7.33 20.40 -9.26
CA MET A 341 6.33 21.39 -8.86
C MET A 341 5.02 21.25 -9.62
N ARG A 342 5.06 20.90 -10.91
CA ARG A 342 3.85 20.56 -11.67
C ARG A 342 3.10 19.37 -11.07
N ALA A 343 3.82 18.28 -10.75
CA ALA A 343 3.22 17.11 -10.11
C ALA A 343 2.65 17.44 -8.72
N PHE A 344 3.38 18.22 -7.92
CA PHE A 344 2.94 18.72 -6.62
C PHE A 344 1.65 19.54 -6.74
N GLU A 345 1.61 20.53 -7.63
CA GLU A 345 0.45 21.42 -7.79
C GLU A 345 -0.80 20.66 -8.21
N ASP A 346 -0.68 19.70 -9.14
CA ASP A 346 -1.80 18.85 -9.52
C ASP A 346 -2.27 17.94 -8.38
N ALA A 347 -1.34 17.28 -7.69
CA ALA A 347 -1.65 16.36 -6.59
C ALA A 347 -2.24 17.08 -5.37
N VAL A 348 -1.67 18.22 -4.95
CA VAL A 348 -2.14 18.98 -3.78
C VAL A 348 -3.48 19.66 -4.05
N GLN A 349 -3.74 20.08 -5.29
CA GLN A 349 -5.07 20.57 -5.65
C GLN A 349 -6.10 19.45 -5.65
N LYS A 350 -5.80 18.25 -6.15
CA LYS A 350 -6.73 17.11 -6.04
C LYS A 350 -6.91 16.65 -4.59
N LEU A 351 -5.91 16.86 -3.73
CA LEU A 351 -6.01 16.59 -2.31
C LEU A 351 -7.03 17.53 -1.64
N LEU A 352 -6.90 18.84 -1.85
CA LEU A 352 -7.73 19.90 -1.21
C LEU A 352 -9.05 20.18 -1.94
N TRP A 353 -9.20 19.77 -3.20
CA TRP A 353 -10.45 19.79 -3.97
C TRP A 353 -10.81 18.36 -4.42
N PRO A 354 -11.48 17.57 -3.57
CA PRO A 354 -11.85 16.19 -3.92
C PRO A 354 -12.65 16.06 -5.22
N ASP A 355 -13.43 17.07 -5.60
CA ASP A 355 -14.20 17.07 -6.86
C ASP A 355 -13.31 17.11 -8.12
N LYS A 356 -12.01 17.39 -7.99
CA LYS A 356 -11.02 17.30 -9.09
C LYS A 356 -10.45 15.88 -9.28
N ARG A 357 -10.78 14.94 -8.38
CA ARG A 357 -10.34 13.53 -8.45
C ARG A 357 -11.13 12.79 -9.53
N LEU A 358 -10.55 11.74 -10.09
CA LEU A 358 -11.21 10.87 -11.07
C LEU A 358 -12.34 10.05 -10.42
N SER A 359 -12.23 9.76 -9.12
CA SER A 359 -13.25 9.02 -8.37
C SER A 359 -13.54 7.67 -9.04
N PHE A 360 -14.77 7.38 -9.45
CA PHE A 360 -15.11 6.10 -10.09
C PHE A 360 -14.34 5.84 -11.40
N ASP A 361 -13.91 6.89 -12.10
CA ASP A 361 -13.09 6.77 -13.32
C ASP A 361 -11.64 6.36 -13.01
N SER A 362 -11.23 6.36 -11.73
CA SER A 362 -9.91 5.88 -11.30
C SER A 362 -9.80 4.35 -11.29
N VAL A 363 -10.92 3.62 -11.45
CA VAL A 363 -10.92 2.14 -11.47
C VAL A 363 -10.06 1.63 -12.62
N TYR A 364 -9.02 0.85 -12.30
CA TYR A 364 -8.20 0.20 -13.32
C TYR A 364 -9.01 -0.80 -14.13
N ARG A 365 -9.02 -0.63 -15.45
CA ARG A 365 -9.77 -1.47 -16.39
C ARG A 365 -8.85 -1.97 -17.51
N THR A 366 -9.13 -3.15 -18.02
CA THR A 366 -8.44 -3.69 -19.19
C THR A 366 -8.64 -2.76 -20.40
N THR A 367 -7.57 -2.44 -21.12
CA THR A 367 -7.62 -1.54 -22.29
C THR A 367 -8.15 -2.22 -23.54
N GLN A 368 -8.08 -3.56 -23.59
CA GLN A 368 -8.56 -4.41 -24.68
C GLN A 368 -8.96 -5.81 -24.19
N GLU A 369 -9.53 -6.61 -25.09
CA GLU A 369 -9.77 -8.03 -24.84
C GLU A 369 -8.43 -8.73 -24.57
N SER A 370 -8.38 -9.53 -23.52
CA SER A 370 -7.13 -10.13 -23.03
C SER A 370 -7.33 -11.57 -22.55
N TRP A 371 -6.21 -12.27 -22.33
CA TRP A 371 -6.16 -13.63 -21.83
C TRP A 371 -5.15 -13.73 -20.69
N LEU A 372 -5.50 -14.47 -19.65
CA LEU A 372 -4.56 -14.90 -18.64
C LEU A 372 -3.86 -16.16 -19.13
N THR A 373 -2.55 -16.06 -19.33
CA THR A 373 -1.69 -17.20 -19.69
C THR A 373 -0.80 -17.53 -18.50
N VAL A 374 -0.82 -18.79 -18.07
CA VAL A 374 -0.03 -19.27 -16.93
C VAL A 374 0.76 -20.50 -17.37
N ASP A 375 2.08 -20.41 -17.34
CA ASP A 375 2.94 -21.56 -17.58
C ASP A 375 2.74 -22.63 -16.48
N GLU A 376 2.73 -23.89 -16.88
CA GLU A 376 2.45 -25.02 -15.98
C GLU A 376 3.43 -25.13 -14.80
N THR A 377 4.63 -24.56 -14.90
CA THR A 377 5.61 -24.51 -13.81
C THR A 377 5.15 -23.68 -12.61
N TYR A 378 4.24 -22.73 -12.82
CA TYR A 378 3.61 -21.95 -11.75
C TYR A 378 2.38 -22.64 -11.15
N LEU A 379 1.90 -23.73 -11.76
CA LEU A 379 0.72 -24.47 -11.29
C LEU A 379 1.10 -25.62 -10.35
N PRO A 380 0.22 -26.01 -9.42
CA PRO A 380 0.45 -27.21 -8.60
C PRO A 380 0.62 -28.46 -9.47
N ARG A 381 1.67 -29.27 -9.23
CA ARG A 381 2.00 -30.47 -10.04
C ARG A 381 0.84 -31.44 -10.25
N LEU A 382 0.02 -31.65 -9.21
CA LEU A 382 -1.17 -32.52 -9.28
C LEU A 382 -2.21 -31.99 -10.27
N LEU A 383 -2.34 -30.66 -10.37
CA LEU A 383 -3.26 -29.99 -11.29
C LEU A 383 -2.76 -30.12 -12.73
N VAL A 384 -1.46 -29.90 -12.99
CA VAL A 384 -0.86 -29.98 -14.33
C VAL A 384 -1.18 -31.32 -15.01
N GLY A 385 -0.94 -32.43 -14.33
CA GLY A 385 -1.24 -33.76 -14.87
C GLY A 385 -2.72 -33.97 -15.20
N LEU A 386 -3.63 -33.37 -14.42
CA LEU A 386 -5.07 -33.41 -14.70
C LEU A 386 -5.45 -32.53 -15.90
N LEU A 387 -4.83 -31.37 -16.06
CA LEU A 387 -5.09 -30.43 -17.16
C LEU A 387 -4.69 -31.04 -18.51
N HIS A 388 -3.52 -31.68 -18.59
CA HIS A 388 -3.07 -32.44 -19.77
C HIS A 388 -4.02 -33.59 -20.10
N ARG A 389 -4.38 -34.43 -19.11
CA ARG A 389 -5.32 -35.56 -19.33
C ARG A 389 -6.70 -35.11 -19.82
N LYS A 390 -7.15 -33.92 -19.42
CA LYS A 390 -8.44 -33.36 -19.85
C LYS A 390 -8.33 -32.56 -21.15
N GLY A 391 -7.15 -32.48 -21.77
CA GLY A 391 -6.89 -31.68 -22.97
C GLY A 391 -7.14 -30.18 -22.78
N VAL A 392 -6.99 -29.69 -21.54
CA VAL A 392 -7.09 -28.26 -21.21
C VAL A 392 -5.79 -27.56 -21.54
N ILE A 393 -4.67 -28.23 -21.26
CA ILE A 393 -3.35 -27.96 -21.84
C ILE A 393 -3.13 -29.08 -22.86
N GLY A 394 -2.80 -28.72 -24.09
CA GLY A 394 -2.51 -29.68 -25.16
C GLY A 394 -1.23 -30.48 -24.91
N PRO A 395 -1.02 -31.63 -25.59
CA PRO A 395 0.15 -32.49 -25.38
C PRO A 395 1.51 -31.80 -25.59
N ASP A 396 1.54 -30.80 -26.49
CA ASP A 396 2.72 -30.01 -26.85
C ASP A 396 2.65 -28.56 -26.31
N GLU A 397 1.63 -28.24 -25.51
CA GLU A 397 1.47 -26.94 -24.88
C GLU A 397 2.00 -26.99 -23.45
N THR A 398 2.58 -25.89 -22.96
CA THR A 398 3.03 -25.75 -21.56
C THR A 398 2.23 -24.72 -20.80
N GLU A 399 1.24 -24.09 -21.43
CA GLU A 399 0.54 -22.93 -20.88
C GLU A 399 -0.95 -23.16 -20.75
N LEU A 400 -1.50 -22.82 -19.59
CA LEU A 400 -2.94 -22.68 -19.39
C LEU A 400 -3.38 -21.28 -19.85
N ARG A 401 -4.21 -21.22 -20.90
CA ARG A 401 -4.80 -19.97 -21.38
C ARG A 401 -6.28 -19.84 -20.97
N LEU A 402 -6.60 -18.78 -20.22
CA LEU A 402 -7.93 -18.47 -19.70
C LEU A 402 -8.45 -17.16 -20.29
N GLY A 403 -9.66 -17.19 -20.83
CA GLY A 403 -10.32 -16.04 -21.44
C GLY A 403 -11.39 -16.44 -22.45
N PRO A 404 -12.01 -15.47 -23.17
CA PRO A 404 -11.60 -14.06 -23.21
C PRO A 404 -11.93 -13.29 -21.93
N ILE A 405 -11.10 -12.31 -21.58
CA ILE A 405 -11.37 -11.28 -20.59
C ILE A 405 -11.73 -10.01 -21.36
N PRO A 406 -12.99 -9.53 -21.29
CA PRO A 406 -13.44 -8.39 -22.07
C PRO A 406 -12.62 -7.11 -21.83
N LYS A 407 -12.63 -6.21 -22.83
CA LYS A 407 -12.20 -4.83 -22.65
C LYS A 407 -13.06 -4.14 -21.59
N GLY A 408 -12.45 -3.31 -20.75
CA GLY A 408 -13.15 -2.55 -19.70
C GLY A 408 -13.39 -3.34 -18.41
N THR A 409 -12.93 -4.59 -18.33
CA THR A 409 -13.02 -5.41 -17.11
C THR A 409 -12.18 -4.77 -16.01
N PRO A 410 -12.74 -4.52 -14.81
CA PRO A 410 -11.98 -4.05 -13.66
C PRO A 410 -10.84 -5.03 -13.35
N VAL A 411 -9.59 -4.57 -13.40
CA VAL A 411 -8.42 -5.46 -13.29
C VAL A 411 -8.39 -6.17 -11.94
N ASN A 412 -8.64 -5.42 -10.85
CA ASN A 412 -8.66 -5.94 -9.49
C ASN A 412 -9.81 -6.93 -9.22
N LEU A 413 -10.81 -7.04 -10.12
CA LEU A 413 -11.88 -8.03 -9.97
C LEU A 413 -11.32 -9.45 -10.11
N LEU A 414 -10.33 -9.60 -10.99
CA LEU A 414 -9.66 -10.88 -11.25
C LEU A 414 -8.34 -11.00 -10.46
N ALA A 415 -7.58 -9.92 -10.34
CA ALA A 415 -6.28 -9.94 -9.66
C ALA A 415 -6.38 -10.22 -8.16
N ASN A 416 -7.52 -9.86 -7.53
CA ASN A 416 -7.72 -10.01 -6.10
C ASN A 416 -8.51 -11.29 -5.72
N ILE A 417 -8.69 -12.24 -6.65
CA ILE A 417 -9.38 -13.51 -6.33
C ILE A 417 -8.58 -14.28 -5.29
N ASN A 418 -9.22 -14.63 -4.18
CA ASN A 418 -8.63 -15.45 -3.13
C ASN A 418 -8.40 -16.87 -3.64
N ASN A 419 -7.15 -17.21 -3.99
CA ASN A 419 -6.78 -18.56 -4.40
C ASN A 419 -5.91 -19.28 -3.37
N GLU A 420 -5.79 -18.72 -2.18
CA GLU A 420 -5.01 -19.31 -1.11
C GLU A 420 -5.72 -20.58 -0.60
N LEU A 421 -5.13 -21.74 -0.87
CA LEU A 421 -5.62 -23.02 -0.37
C LEU A 421 -5.24 -23.16 1.12
N SER A 422 -5.94 -22.43 1.97
CA SER A 422 -6.01 -22.75 3.40
C SER A 422 -7.04 -23.87 3.60
N PHE A 423 -6.86 -24.75 4.59
CA PHE A 423 -7.82 -25.81 4.92
C PHE A 423 -9.10 -25.26 5.58
N GLU A 424 -9.59 -24.09 5.14
CA GLU A 424 -10.90 -23.54 5.50
C GLU A 424 -11.92 -24.04 4.46
N PRO A 425 -12.73 -25.07 4.77
CA PRO A 425 -13.51 -25.79 3.75
C PRO A 425 -14.57 -24.92 3.05
N ALA A 426 -15.14 -23.94 3.75
CA ALA A 426 -16.16 -23.06 3.20
C ALA A 426 -15.62 -22.19 2.06
N ARG A 427 -14.49 -21.51 2.28
CA ARG A 427 -13.85 -20.66 1.26
C ARG A 427 -13.43 -21.45 0.02
N LEU A 428 -12.96 -22.68 0.22
CA LEU A 428 -12.61 -23.56 -0.89
C LEU A 428 -13.84 -23.93 -1.72
N ALA A 429 -14.98 -24.18 -1.10
CA ALA A 429 -16.24 -24.46 -1.79
C ALA A 429 -16.68 -23.25 -2.63
N ASP A 430 -16.69 -22.05 -2.04
CA ASP A 430 -17.06 -20.81 -2.74
C ASP A 430 -16.17 -20.58 -3.96
N LEU A 431 -14.84 -20.69 -3.80
CA LEU A 431 -13.90 -20.57 -4.91
C LEU A 431 -14.17 -21.61 -6.01
N VAL A 432 -14.39 -22.88 -5.65
CA VAL A 432 -14.68 -23.93 -6.62
C VAL A 432 -15.96 -23.64 -7.39
N ASP A 433 -17.02 -23.19 -6.72
CA ASP A 433 -18.29 -22.85 -7.34
C ASP A 433 -18.15 -21.70 -8.34
N VAL A 434 -17.43 -20.64 -7.98
CA VAL A 434 -17.11 -19.53 -8.88
C VAL A 434 -16.32 -20.03 -10.09
N LEU A 435 -15.27 -20.84 -9.88
CA LEU A 435 -14.46 -21.39 -10.98
C LEU A 435 -15.27 -22.30 -11.90
N LEU A 436 -16.24 -23.06 -11.38
CA LEU A 436 -17.15 -23.88 -12.19
C LEU A 436 -18.10 -23.01 -13.04
N LYS A 437 -18.64 -21.93 -12.48
CA LYS A 437 -19.47 -20.95 -13.22
C LYS A 437 -18.66 -20.26 -14.33
N VAL A 438 -17.45 -19.79 -14.03
CA VAL A 438 -16.51 -19.23 -15.01
C VAL A 438 -16.23 -20.23 -16.12
N LYS A 439 -15.86 -21.47 -15.77
CA LYS A 439 -15.59 -22.53 -16.76
C LYS A 439 -16.80 -22.81 -17.64
N LYS A 440 -18.02 -22.84 -17.08
CA LYS A 440 -19.26 -23.05 -17.84
C LYS A 440 -19.50 -21.91 -18.82
N ALA A 441 -19.31 -20.65 -18.40
CA ALA A 441 -19.45 -19.48 -19.25
C ALA A 441 -18.42 -19.48 -20.41
N LEU A 442 -17.14 -19.72 -20.11
CA LEU A 442 -16.08 -19.80 -21.12
C LEU A 442 -16.31 -20.96 -22.11
N LYS A 443 -16.75 -22.13 -21.62
CA LYS A 443 -17.13 -23.27 -22.47
C LYS A 443 -18.30 -22.90 -23.39
N ARG A 444 -19.30 -22.18 -22.89
CA ARG A 444 -20.45 -21.71 -23.66
C ARG A 444 -20.02 -20.76 -24.78
N ILE A 445 -19.19 -19.76 -24.46
CA ILE A 445 -18.63 -18.83 -25.46
C ILE A 445 -17.94 -19.60 -26.59
N ARG A 446 -17.10 -20.59 -26.25
CA ARG A 446 -16.37 -21.40 -27.22
C ARG A 446 -17.29 -22.27 -28.09
N ILE A 447 -18.27 -22.94 -27.49
CA ILE A 447 -19.16 -23.89 -28.21
C ILE A 447 -20.17 -23.13 -29.09
N GLU A 448 -20.80 -22.09 -28.54
CA GLU A 448 -21.81 -21.28 -29.26
C GLU A 448 -21.17 -20.25 -30.20
N ARG A 449 -19.83 -20.09 -30.16
CA ARG A 449 -19.08 -19.08 -30.92
C ARG A 449 -19.66 -17.68 -30.76
N LEU A 450 -19.92 -17.31 -29.50
CA LEU A 450 -20.50 -16.02 -29.17
C LEU A 450 -19.57 -14.89 -29.65
N ASP A 451 -20.16 -13.84 -30.21
CA ASP A 451 -19.46 -12.60 -30.52
C ASP A 451 -18.98 -11.89 -29.22
N SER A 452 -18.09 -10.90 -29.36
CA SER A 452 -17.48 -10.22 -28.20
C SER A 452 -18.53 -9.50 -27.32
N GLN A 453 -19.59 -8.96 -27.92
CA GLN A 453 -20.68 -8.32 -27.18
C GLN A 453 -21.44 -9.33 -26.31
N LYS A 454 -21.91 -10.44 -26.88
CA LYS A 454 -22.62 -11.49 -26.13
C LYS A 454 -21.73 -12.17 -25.10
N SER A 455 -20.45 -12.35 -25.42
CA SER A 455 -19.46 -12.88 -24.49
C SER A 455 -19.29 -11.96 -23.28
N THR A 456 -19.22 -10.64 -23.52
CA THR A 456 -19.13 -9.63 -22.46
C THR A 456 -20.37 -9.64 -21.58
N GLU A 457 -21.57 -9.63 -22.16
CA GLU A 457 -22.81 -9.66 -21.38
C GLU A 457 -22.94 -10.94 -20.54
N LEU A 458 -22.56 -12.10 -21.09
CA LEU A 458 -22.51 -13.35 -20.33
C LEU A 458 -21.50 -13.26 -19.17
N LEU A 459 -20.30 -12.76 -19.41
CA LEU A 459 -19.26 -12.70 -18.37
C LEU A 459 -19.59 -11.68 -17.27
N LYS A 460 -20.29 -10.58 -17.59
CA LYS A 460 -20.78 -9.62 -16.58
C LYS A 460 -21.71 -10.27 -15.55
N THR A 461 -22.45 -11.32 -15.93
CA THR A 461 -23.31 -12.05 -14.98
C THR A 461 -22.54 -12.73 -13.85
N LEU A 462 -21.23 -12.93 -14.02
CA LEU A 462 -20.36 -13.55 -13.02
C LEU A 462 -19.77 -12.54 -12.01
N VAL A 463 -19.99 -11.23 -12.19
CA VAL A 463 -19.39 -10.20 -11.32
C VAL A 463 -19.77 -10.37 -9.85
N PRO A 464 -21.05 -10.64 -9.49
CA PRO A 464 -21.42 -10.89 -8.09
C PRO A 464 -20.63 -12.08 -7.50
N ASP A 465 -20.56 -13.18 -8.24
CA ASP A 465 -19.83 -14.39 -7.83
C ASP A 465 -18.32 -14.10 -7.65
N LEU A 466 -17.73 -13.30 -8.53
CA LEU A 466 -16.32 -12.91 -8.44
C LEU A 466 -16.03 -12.00 -7.25
N LEU A 467 -16.99 -11.16 -6.85
CA LEU A 467 -16.88 -10.30 -5.66
C LEU A 467 -16.92 -11.10 -4.36
N GLU A 468 -17.69 -12.20 -4.30
CA GLU A 468 -17.76 -13.07 -3.11
C GLU A 468 -16.40 -13.69 -2.75
N VAL A 469 -15.56 -13.96 -3.75
CA VAL A 469 -14.22 -14.54 -3.56
C VAL A 469 -13.09 -13.51 -3.68
N ASN A 470 -13.41 -12.21 -3.68
CA ASN A 470 -12.43 -11.14 -3.82
C ASN A 470 -11.84 -10.72 -2.46
N LYS A 471 -10.50 -10.71 -2.32
CA LYS A 471 -9.81 -10.32 -1.09
C LYS A 471 -9.82 -8.81 -0.81
N CYS A 472 -9.98 -7.98 -1.84
CA CYS A 472 -10.12 -6.54 -1.69
C CYS A 472 -11.06 -5.97 -2.76
N PRO A 473 -12.33 -5.75 -2.42
CA PRO A 473 -13.31 -5.24 -3.37
C PRO A 473 -13.40 -3.70 -3.36
N ASP A 474 -12.27 -3.02 -3.13
CA ASP A 474 -12.16 -1.57 -3.20
C ASP A 474 -11.39 -1.15 -4.46
N PHE A 475 -12.13 -0.64 -5.46
CA PHE A 475 -11.62 -0.43 -6.81
C PHE A 475 -11.22 1.01 -7.11
N ILE A 476 -11.65 1.97 -6.28
CA ILE A 476 -11.35 3.40 -6.47
C ILE A 476 -9.97 3.68 -5.87
N VAL A 477 -9.04 4.14 -6.69
CA VAL A 477 -7.61 4.18 -6.32
C VAL A 477 -7.15 5.56 -5.86
N ASP A 478 -7.90 6.60 -6.17
CA ASP A 478 -7.63 8.00 -5.79
C ASP A 478 -8.54 8.49 -4.65
N ARG A 479 -9.21 7.56 -3.95
CA ARG A 479 -9.95 7.90 -2.72
C ARG A 479 -8.95 8.17 -1.59
N GLY A 480 -9.35 9.05 -0.67
CA GLY A 480 -8.60 9.45 0.52
C GLY A 480 -9.34 10.55 1.26
N HIS A 481 -8.80 10.95 2.42
CA HIS A 481 -9.44 11.90 3.32
C HIS A 481 -9.80 13.24 2.65
N ALA A 482 -10.74 13.95 3.27
CA ALA A 482 -11.22 15.25 2.83
C ALA A 482 -10.81 16.40 3.78
N TYR A 483 -9.85 16.18 4.69
CA TYR A 483 -9.30 17.27 5.53
C TYR A 483 -8.83 18.44 4.66
N GLY A 484 -9.23 19.66 5.02
CA GLY A 484 -8.99 20.87 4.24
C GLY A 484 -9.96 21.12 3.08
N ALA A 485 -10.83 20.16 2.72
CA ALA A 485 -11.79 20.33 1.63
C ALA A 485 -12.94 21.29 1.95
N SER A 486 -13.19 21.64 3.21
CA SER A 486 -14.19 22.66 3.58
C SER A 486 -13.66 24.09 3.52
N LEU A 487 -12.34 24.27 3.37
CA LEU A 487 -11.71 25.59 3.30
C LEU A 487 -12.15 26.33 2.03
N ASN A 488 -12.24 27.66 2.11
CA ASN A 488 -12.43 28.48 0.91
C ASN A 488 -11.16 28.45 0.03
N ASN A 489 -11.26 28.92 -1.22
CA ASN A 489 -10.13 28.87 -2.14
C ASN A 489 -8.90 29.66 -1.66
N ALA A 490 -9.10 30.83 -1.04
CA ALA A 490 -7.98 31.64 -0.55
C ALA A 490 -7.20 30.90 0.54
N ASP A 491 -7.91 30.27 1.48
CA ASP A 491 -7.32 29.46 2.54
C ASP A 491 -6.60 28.23 2.00
N ARG A 492 -7.19 27.51 1.04
CA ARG A 492 -6.51 26.37 0.40
C ARG A 492 -5.19 26.80 -0.25
N TYR A 493 -5.16 27.94 -0.94
CA TYR A 493 -3.92 28.45 -1.53
C TYR A 493 -2.91 28.91 -0.47
N ALA A 494 -3.34 29.52 0.63
CA ALA A 494 -2.45 29.86 1.74
C ALA A 494 -1.82 28.61 2.38
N LEU A 495 -2.63 27.56 2.60
CA LEU A 495 -2.15 26.26 3.06
C LEU A 495 -1.12 25.67 2.09
N ILE A 496 -1.40 25.67 0.78
CA ILE A 496 -0.46 25.19 -0.24
C ILE A 496 0.89 25.92 -0.16
N GLU A 497 0.90 27.25 0.01
CA GLU A 497 2.16 27.99 0.14
C GLU A 497 2.99 27.53 1.34
N PHE A 498 2.35 27.21 2.47
CA PHE A 498 3.06 26.65 3.62
C PHE A 498 3.55 25.22 3.36
N LEU A 499 2.75 24.36 2.72
CA LEU A 499 3.14 22.99 2.39
C LEU A 499 4.36 22.92 1.45
N LYS A 500 4.61 23.94 0.62
CA LYS A 500 5.81 24.03 -0.23
C LYS A 500 7.11 24.17 0.55
N THR A 501 7.04 24.56 1.82
CA THR A 501 8.22 24.76 2.69
C THR A 501 8.74 23.47 3.31
N PHE A 502 7.97 22.38 3.24
CA PHE A 502 8.24 21.11 3.91
C PHE A 502 9.36 20.27 3.28
#